data_AF-A0A8C8YQE1-F1
#
_entry.id   AF-A0A8C8YQE1-F1
#
_cell.length_a   1.000
_cell.length_b   1.000
_cell.length_c   1.000
_cell.angle_alpha   90.00
_cell.angle_beta   90.00
_cell.angle_gamma   90.00
#
_symmetry.space_group_name_H-M   'P 1'
#
loop_
_entity.id
_entity.type
_entity.pdbx_description
1 polymer ?
#
loop_
_entity_poly.entity_id
_entity_poly.type
_entity_poly.pdbx_seq_one_letter_code
_entity_poly.pdbx_strand_id
1 'polypeptide(L)'
;MSANRAVWGRVRSRLRAFPEHLAACGPEAAAYGRCVQASTAPGGRLSKDLCAREFEALRSCFAAALTAERGCLGHQWRLPPPPQLLQSPRGLG
;
A
#
# COMPACT_ATOMS: atom_id res chain seq x y z
N MET A 1 33.27 -4.06 -9.05
CA MET A 1 31.97 -3.40 -8.76
C MET A 1 31.76 -3.35 -7.26
N SER A 2 31.52 -2.18 -6.66
CA SER A 2 31.42 -2.05 -5.19
C SER A 2 30.17 -2.76 -4.66
N ALA A 3 30.34 -3.68 -3.69
CA ALA A 3 29.25 -4.42 -3.05
C ALA A 3 28.17 -3.49 -2.48
N ASN A 4 28.56 -2.31 -2.00
CA ASN A 4 27.64 -1.27 -1.54
C ASN A 4 26.66 -0.84 -2.64
N ARG A 5 27.11 -0.67 -3.89
CA ARG A 5 26.23 -0.29 -5.02
C ARG A 5 25.15 -1.35 -5.27
N ALA A 6 25.47 -2.63 -5.14
CA ALA A 6 24.51 -3.72 -5.31
C ALA A 6 23.47 -3.78 -4.17
N VAL A 7 23.90 -3.53 -2.93
CA VAL A 7 23.00 -3.43 -1.76
C VAL A 7 22.03 -2.26 -1.91
N TRP A 8 22.56 -1.06 -2.19
CA TRP A 8 21.75 0.14 -2.42
C TRP A 8 20.82 0.02 -3.64
N GLY A 9 21.25 -0.71 -4.68
CA GLY A 9 20.41 -1.05 -5.83
C GLY A 9 19.17 -1.85 -5.43
N ARG A 10 19.33 -2.91 -4.64
CA ARG A 10 18.21 -3.74 -4.15
C ARG A 10 17.24 -2.96 -3.25
N VAL A 11 17.77 -2.14 -2.34
CA VAL A 11 16.95 -1.29 -1.47
C VAL A 11 16.11 -0.33 -2.31
N ARG A 12 16.71 0.33 -3.29
CA ARG A 12 16.00 1.26 -4.17
C ARG A 12 14.93 0.59 -5.02
N SER A 13 15.18 -0.63 -5.52
CA SER A 13 14.17 -1.41 -6.24
C SER A 13 12.97 -1.73 -5.33
N ARG A 14 13.19 -2.15 -4.08
CA ARG A 14 12.10 -2.42 -3.13
C ARG A 14 11.30 -1.16 -2.80
N LEU A 15 11.96 -0.02 -2.59
CA LEU A 15 11.29 1.25 -2.35
C LEU A 15 10.43 1.70 -3.54
N ARG A 16 10.87 1.40 -4.77
CA ARG A 16 10.08 1.70 -5.99
C ARG A 16 8.87 0.81 -6.17
N ALA A 17 8.92 -0.45 -5.73
CA ALA A 17 7.79 -1.39 -5.80
C ALA A 17 6.78 -1.19 -4.65
N PHE A 18 7.16 -0.50 -3.58
CA PHE A 18 6.32 -0.30 -2.41
C PHE A 18 4.93 0.31 -2.71
N PRO A 19 4.78 1.35 -3.54
CA PRO A 19 3.47 1.92 -3.84
C PRO A 19 2.52 0.92 -4.53
N GLU A 20 3.05 0.08 -5.41
CA GLU A 20 2.27 -0.97 -6.10
C GLU A 20 1.78 -2.03 -5.09
N HIS A 21 2.65 -2.49 -4.18
CA HIS A 21 2.24 -3.40 -3.11
C HIS A 21 1.24 -2.79 -2.14
N LEU A 22 1.41 -1.50 -1.82
CA LEU A 22 0.46 -0.77 -0.99
C LEU A 22 -0.90 -0.68 -1.68
N ALA A 23 -0.93 -0.39 -2.98
CA ALA A 23 -2.16 -0.31 -3.78
C ALA A 23 -2.89 -1.66 -3.83
N ALA A 24 -2.15 -2.78 -3.91
CA ALA A 24 -2.72 -4.13 -3.83
C ALA A 24 -3.40 -4.42 -2.47
N CYS A 25 -2.92 -3.79 -1.39
CA CYS A 25 -3.48 -3.87 -0.03
C CYS A 25 -4.35 -2.66 0.33
N GLY A 26 -4.97 -2.01 -0.67
CA GLY A 26 -5.74 -0.79 -0.51
C GLY A 26 -6.86 -0.86 0.55
N PRO A 27 -7.68 -1.94 0.62
CA PRO A 27 -8.72 -2.08 1.62
C PRO A 27 -8.19 -2.07 3.07
N GLU A 28 -7.12 -2.83 3.33
CA GLU A 28 -6.45 -2.92 4.62
C GLU A 28 -5.77 -1.60 4.99
N ALA A 29 -5.13 -0.95 4.02
CA ALA A 29 -4.49 0.35 4.21
C ALA A 29 -5.52 1.43 4.58
N ALA A 30 -6.67 1.43 3.91
CA ALA A 30 -7.76 2.34 4.22
C ALA A 30 -8.36 2.07 5.61
N ALA A 31 -8.48 0.81 6.03
CA ALA A 31 -8.95 0.46 7.37
C ALA A 31 -8.00 0.97 8.46
N TYR A 32 -6.69 0.74 8.29
CA TYR A 32 -5.67 1.26 9.21
C TYR A 32 -5.68 2.78 9.27
N GLY A 33 -5.72 3.45 8.11
CA GLY A 33 -5.80 4.90 8.02
C GLY A 33 -7.02 5.48 8.73
N ARG A 34 -8.20 4.86 8.59
CA ARG A 34 -9.42 5.29 9.31
C ARG A 34 -9.27 5.15 10.82
N CYS A 35 -8.70 4.06 11.32
CA CYS A 35 -8.45 3.89 12.75
C CYS A 35 -7.52 4.97 13.29
N VAL A 36 -6.39 5.23 12.60
CA VAL A 36 -5.44 6.26 12.99
C VAL A 36 -6.09 7.64 12.98
N GLN A 37 -6.80 7.98 11.90
CA GLN A 37 -7.51 9.27 11.79
C GLN A 37 -8.51 9.48 12.93
N ALA A 38 -9.35 8.49 13.22
CA ALA A 38 -10.31 8.55 14.32
C ALA A 38 -9.61 8.75 15.68
N SER A 39 -8.44 8.14 15.87
CA SER A 39 -7.64 8.24 17.09
C SER A 39 -6.92 9.57 17.27
N THR A 40 -6.75 10.31 16.17
CA THR A 40 -6.18 11.67 16.14
C THR A 40 -7.24 12.77 16.08
N ALA A 41 -8.53 12.42 16.14
CA ALA A 41 -9.62 13.39 16.23
C ALA A 41 -9.44 14.29 17.48
N PRO A 42 -10.05 15.49 17.54
CA PRO A 42 -9.94 16.36 18.71
C PRO A 42 -10.26 15.64 20.02
N GLY A 43 -9.34 15.69 20.99
CA GLY A 43 -9.45 14.94 22.26
C GLY A 43 -9.03 13.48 22.20
N GLY A 44 -8.76 12.95 21.01
CA GLY A 44 -8.17 11.63 20.79
C GLY A 44 -6.67 11.60 21.09
N ARG A 45 -6.19 10.43 21.49
CA ARG A 45 -4.76 10.18 21.71
C ARG A 45 -4.36 8.90 21.01
N LEU A 46 -3.57 9.04 19.95
CA LEU A 46 -2.93 7.89 19.32
C LEU A 46 -1.86 7.32 20.28
N SER A 47 -1.98 6.04 20.58
CA SER A 47 -0.98 5.28 21.32
C SER A 47 -0.55 4.08 20.50
N LYS A 48 0.64 3.55 20.80
CA LYS A 48 1.11 2.29 20.22
C LYS A 48 0.05 1.20 20.45
N ASP A 49 -0.12 0.34 19.45
CA ASP A 49 -1.00 -0.83 19.46
C ASP A 49 -2.52 -0.53 19.46
N LEU A 50 -2.93 0.75 19.49
CA LEU A 50 -4.35 1.12 19.46
C LEU A 50 -5.05 0.66 18.16
N CYS A 51 -4.36 0.73 17.02
CA CYS A 51 -4.81 0.23 15.72
C CYS A 51 -4.13 -1.09 15.33
N ALA A 52 -3.72 -1.92 16.31
CA ALA A 52 -2.93 -3.12 16.06
C ALA A 52 -3.64 -4.12 15.14
N ARG A 53 -4.96 -4.27 15.25
CA ARG A 53 -5.73 -5.22 14.44
C ARG A 53 -5.66 -4.84 12.95
N GLU A 54 -5.92 -3.58 12.65
CA GLU A 54 -5.88 -3.04 11.29
C GLU A 54 -4.44 -3.05 10.74
N PHE A 55 -3.46 -2.75 11.59
CA PHE A 55 -2.05 -2.81 11.23
C PHE A 55 -1.59 -4.22 10.89
N GLU A 56 -2.00 -5.22 11.67
CA GLU A 56 -1.61 -6.61 11.44
C GLU A 56 -2.24 -7.17 10.16
N ALA A 57 -3.49 -6.79 9.87
CA ALA A 57 -4.14 -7.11 8.59
C ALA A 57 -3.39 -6.51 7.39
N LEU A 58 -3.03 -5.22 7.48
CA LEU A 58 -2.23 -4.54 6.46
C LEU A 58 -0.86 -5.20 6.27
N ARG A 59 -0.15 -5.48 7.36
CA ARG A 59 1.16 -6.15 7.35
C ARG A 59 1.07 -7.54 6.71
N SER A 60 0.04 -8.30 7.06
CA SER A 60 -0.18 -9.65 6.50
C SER A 60 -0.41 -9.60 4.99
N CYS A 61 -1.19 -8.63 4.50
CA CYS A 61 -1.37 -8.42 3.07
C CYS A 61 -0.04 -8.06 2.38
N PHE A 62 0.77 -7.17 2.96
CA PHE A 62 2.09 -6.84 2.42
C PHE A 62 3.01 -8.06 2.33
N ALA A 63 3.03 -8.90 3.38
CA ALA A 63 3.81 -10.13 3.37
C ALA A 63 3.34 -11.05 2.23
N ALA A 64 2.04 -11.21 2.04
CA ALA A 64 1.47 -11.99 0.96
C ALA A 64 1.84 -11.42 -0.42
N ALA A 65 1.67 -10.11 -0.65
CA ALA A 65 2.02 -9.45 -1.91
C ALA A 65 3.50 -9.62 -2.29
N LEU A 66 4.40 -9.48 -1.31
CA LEU A 66 5.85 -9.67 -1.50
C LEU A 66 6.27 -11.13 -1.72
N THR A 67 5.45 -12.08 -1.30
CA THR A 67 5.64 -13.51 -1.58
C THR A 67 5.05 -13.91 -2.93
N ALA A 68 3.92 -13.32 -3.33
CA ALA A 68 3.29 -13.53 -4.64
C ALA A 68 4.22 -13.11 -5.78
N GLU A 69 4.96 -12.01 -5.65
CA GLU A 69 5.98 -11.61 -6.63
C GLU A 69 7.09 -12.65 -6.84
N ARG A 70 7.38 -13.48 -5.84
CA ARG A 70 8.41 -14.53 -5.91
C ARG A 70 7.84 -15.88 -6.34
N GLY A 71 6.52 -16.05 -6.32
CA GLY A 71 5.86 -17.34 -6.47
C GLY A 71 4.74 -17.41 -7.51
N CYS A 72 4.37 -16.31 -8.20
CA CYS A 72 3.24 -16.30 -9.13
C CYS A 72 3.60 -15.72 -10.52
N LEU A 73 4.40 -16.45 -11.28
CA LEU A 73 4.35 -16.48 -12.75
C LEU A 73 3.11 -17.26 -13.25
N GLY A 74 1.96 -17.13 -12.57
CA GLY A 74 0.89 -18.13 -12.64
C GLY A 74 -0.45 -17.62 -13.15
N HIS A 75 -1.15 -16.80 -12.38
CA HIS A 75 -2.56 -16.50 -12.68
C HIS A 75 -2.98 -15.18 -12.04
N GLN A 76 -3.03 -14.15 -12.89
CA GLN A 76 -3.96 -13.02 -12.89
C GLN A 76 -4.53 -12.57 -11.53
N TRP A 77 -3.76 -11.74 -10.81
CA TRP A 77 -4.35 -10.87 -9.80
C TRP A 77 -4.95 -9.64 -10.49
N ARG A 78 -6.28 -9.52 -10.38
CA ARG A 78 -7.10 -8.45 -10.96
C ARG A 78 -6.52 -7.10 -10.54
N LEU A 79 -6.15 -6.28 -11.52
CA LEU A 79 -5.94 -4.86 -11.27
C LEU A 79 -7.24 -4.25 -10.70
N PRO A 80 -7.17 -3.40 -9.66
CA PRO A 80 -8.29 -2.51 -9.38
C PRO A 80 -8.56 -1.65 -10.63
N PRO A 81 -9.82 -1.41 -11.00
CA PRO A 81 -10.12 -0.49 -12.10
C PRO A 81 -9.48 0.87 -11.80
N PRO A 82 -8.92 1.56 -12.80
CA PRO A 82 -8.39 2.90 -12.60
C PRO A 82 -9.49 3.79 -11.98
N PRO A 83 -9.16 4.65 -11.00
CA PRO A 83 -10.10 5.66 -10.55
C PRO A 83 -10.51 6.45 -11.79
N GLN A 84 -11.80 6.40 -12.13
CA GLN A 84 -12.39 7.13 -13.24
C GLN A 84 -11.87 8.56 -13.17
N LEU A 85 -11.00 8.89 -14.12
CA LEU A 85 -10.53 10.24 -14.37
C LEU A 85 -11.76 11.13 -14.33
N LEU A 86 -11.76 12.02 -13.33
CA LEU A 86 -12.37 13.33 -13.32
C LEU A 86 -12.93 13.69 -14.71
N GLN A 87 -14.18 13.31 -14.99
CA GLN A 87 -14.92 13.83 -16.12
C GLN A 87 -15.26 15.26 -15.77
N SER A 88 -14.29 16.14 -15.97
CA SER A 88 -14.50 17.57 -16.08
C SER A 88 -15.00 17.80 -17.50
N PRO A 89 -16.28 18.10 -17.75
CA PRO A 89 -16.71 18.53 -19.07
C PRO A 89 -16.10 19.91 -19.32
N ARG A 90 -14.96 19.95 -20.01
CA ARG A 90 -14.58 21.14 -20.78
C ARG A 90 -15.53 21.23 -21.97
N GLY A 91 -16.08 22.43 -22.14
CA GLY A 91 -17.26 22.68 -22.94
C GLY A 91 -17.14 22.42 -24.42
N LEU A 92 -18.32 22.37 -25.05
CA LEU A 92 -18.58 22.63 -26.45
C LEU A 92 -19.88 23.44 -26.50
N GLY A 93 -19.85 24.58 -27.19
CA GLY A 93 -21.02 25.42 -27.50
C GLY A 93 -20.85 26.86 -27.08
#